data_AF-A0A9E2N066-F1
#
_entry.id   AF-A0A9E2N066-F1
#
_cell.length_a   1.000
_cell.length_b   1.000
_cell.length_c   1.000
_cell.angle_alpha   90.00
_cell.angle_beta   90.00
_cell.angle_gamma   90.00
#
_symmetry.space_group_name_H-M   'P 1'
#
loop_
_entity.id
_entity.type
_entity.pdbx_description
1 polymer ?
#
loop_
_entity_poly.entity_id
_entity_poly.type
_entity_poly.pdbx_seq_one_letter_code
_entity_poly.pdbx_strand_id
1 'polypeptide(L)'
;MELIIFLSAIIFWIIYYVFEGLHDTAFIKERDIIKEKVKEENYKSIDNRVKYYEKLWHRFDSFEKSLVKIVFSILVYLITDNILFSFQLLCLALTIRIIMHDLVVAIGLGKGINHIGPSQDIWWDSFLRKMNSAGINQYFIKAVPLITILLWVIYTL
;
A
#
# COMPACT_ATOMS: atom_id res chain seq x y z
N MET A 1 2.03 27.30 7.21
CA MET A 1 2.81 26.13 7.66
C MET A 1 2.21 24.83 7.15
N GLU A 2 0.89 24.66 7.28
CA GLU A 2 0.16 23.46 6.85
C GLU A 2 0.31 23.16 5.34
N LEU A 3 0.24 24.15 4.45
CA LEU A 3 0.47 23.93 3.00
C LEU A 3 1.85 23.32 2.70
N ILE A 4 2.90 23.76 3.40
CA ILE A 4 4.26 23.23 3.21
C ILE A 4 4.33 21.79 3.70
N ILE A 5 3.74 21.50 4.88
CA ILE A 5 3.66 20.16 5.43
C ILE A 5 2.86 19.25 4.50
N PHE A 6 1.75 19.72 3.94
CA PHE A 6 0.90 18.98 3.01
C PHE A 6 1.65 18.57 1.75
N LEU A 7 2.29 19.53 1.06
CA LEU A 7 3.07 19.25 -0.14
C LEU A 7 4.26 18.32 0.16
N SER A 8 4.93 18.53 1.28
CA SER A 8 6.05 17.68 1.72
C SER A 8 5.58 16.26 2.04
N ALA A 9 4.41 16.11 2.67
CA ALA A 9 3.81 14.82 2.99
C ALA A 9 3.45 14.03 1.72
N ILE A 10 2.89 14.69 0.69
CA ILE A 10 2.60 14.05 -0.60
C ILE A 10 3.88 13.46 -1.19
N ILE A 11 4.94 14.28 -1.30
CA ILE A 11 6.22 13.86 -1.89
C ILE A 11 6.83 12.72 -1.06
N PHE A 12 6.88 12.89 0.26
CA PHE A 12 7.40 11.87 1.18
C PHE A 12 6.69 10.53 1.01
N TRP A 13 5.36 10.51 1.05
CA TRP A 13 4.60 9.27 0.94
C TRP A 13 4.74 8.62 -0.43
N ILE A 14 4.73 9.40 -1.52
CA ILE A 14 4.97 8.85 -2.87
C ILE A 14 6.33 8.15 -2.92
N ILE A 15 7.41 8.82 -2.48
CA ILE A 15 8.75 8.27 -2.49
C ILE A 15 8.83 7.01 -1.61
N TYR A 16 8.28 7.09 -0.40
CA TYR A 16 8.23 5.96 0.54
C TYR A 16 7.58 4.72 -0.10
N TYR A 17 6.40 4.88 -0.73
CA TYR A 17 5.68 3.76 -1.35
C TYR A 17 6.31 3.26 -2.65
N VAL A 18 7.10 4.08 -3.34
CA VAL A 18 7.94 3.61 -4.45
C VAL A 18 9.01 2.65 -3.94
N PHE A 19 9.73 3.01 -2.88
CA PHE A 19 10.75 2.11 -2.32
C PHE A 19 10.13 0.84 -1.73
N GLU A 20 9.01 0.97 -1.00
CA GLU A 20 8.30 -0.19 -0.46
C GLU A 20 7.82 -1.13 -1.58
N GLY A 21 7.16 -0.60 -2.61
CA GLY A 21 6.65 -1.44 -3.69
C GLY A 21 7.76 -2.15 -4.47
N LEU A 22 8.93 -1.52 -4.61
CA LEU A 22 10.11 -2.16 -5.22
C LEU A 22 10.69 -3.26 -4.32
N HIS A 23 10.74 -3.03 -3.00
CA HIS A 23 11.16 -4.03 -2.02
C HIS A 23 10.25 -5.27 -2.06
N ASP A 24 8.94 -5.07 -2.03
CA ASP A 24 7.95 -6.16 -2.09
C ASP A 24 8.00 -6.90 -3.43
N THR A 25 8.24 -6.18 -4.53
CA THR A 25 8.49 -6.80 -5.84
C THR A 25 9.71 -7.73 -5.79
N ALA A 26 10.82 -7.27 -5.22
CA ALA A 26 12.05 -8.05 -5.14
C ALA A 26 11.83 -9.32 -4.29
N PHE A 27 11.15 -9.18 -3.16
CA PHE A 27 10.80 -10.31 -2.29
C PHE A 27 9.94 -11.36 -3.02
N ILE A 28 8.91 -10.94 -3.75
CA ILE A 28 8.05 -11.86 -4.52
C ILE A 28 8.87 -12.60 -5.59
N LYS A 29 9.73 -11.90 -6.33
CA LYS A 29 10.60 -12.51 -7.34
C LYS A 29 11.56 -13.52 -6.73
N GLU A 30 12.19 -13.18 -5.61
CA GLU A 30 13.11 -14.08 -4.90
C GLU A 30 12.39 -15.34 -4.40
N ARG A 31 11.19 -15.18 -3.83
CA ARG A 31 10.35 -16.30 -3.40
C ARG A 31 10.01 -17.24 -4.56
N ASP A 32 9.60 -16.68 -5.70
CA ASP A 32 9.23 -17.48 -6.87
C ASP A 32 10.45 -18.24 -7.42
N ILE A 33 11.65 -17.64 -7.43
CA ILE A 33 12.92 -18.31 -7.79
C ILE A 33 13.26 -19.45 -6.81
N ILE A 34 13.12 -19.23 -5.50
CA ILE A 34 13.40 -20.26 -4.49
C ILE A 34 12.43 -21.44 -4.66
N LYS A 35 11.16 -21.15 -4.93
CA LYS A 35 10.13 -22.18 -5.18
C LYS A 35 10.48 -23.06 -6.39
N GLU A 36 11.01 -22.48 -7.46
CA GLU A 36 11.46 -23.23 -8.64
C GLU A 36 12.70 -24.11 -8.36
N LYS A 37 13.59 -23.66 -7.47
CA LYS A 37 14.86 -24.37 -7.18
C LYS A 37 14.74 -25.51 -6.18
N VAL A 38 13.70 -25.56 -5.35
CA VAL A 38 13.51 -26.61 -4.34
C VAL A 38 12.70 -27.77 -4.93
N LYS A 39 13.28 -28.98 -4.99
CA LYS A 39 12.61 -30.21 -5.46
C LYS A 39 11.30 -30.46 -4.68
N GLU A 40 10.22 -30.81 -5.39
CA GLU A 40 8.84 -30.91 -4.88
C GLU A 40 8.66 -31.76 -3.61
N GLU A 41 9.48 -32.78 -3.39
CA GLU A 41 9.35 -33.72 -2.26
C GLU A 41 9.77 -33.14 -0.90
N ASN A 42 10.72 -32.20 -0.84
CA ASN A 42 11.10 -31.49 0.39
C ASN A 42 10.26 -30.22 0.63
N TYR A 43 9.50 -29.76 -0.38
CA TYR A 43 8.73 -28.53 -0.28
C TYR A 43 7.53 -28.70 0.64
N LYS A 44 6.79 -29.82 0.60
CA LYS A 44 5.54 -29.98 1.40
C LYS A 44 5.70 -29.86 2.92
N SER A 45 6.83 -30.31 3.49
CA SER A 45 7.10 -30.20 4.93
C SER A 45 7.62 -28.81 5.33
N ILE A 46 8.29 -28.12 4.41
CA ILE A 46 8.82 -26.76 4.57
C ILE A 46 7.75 -25.69 4.28
N ASP A 47 6.83 -25.96 3.36
CA ASP A 47 5.80 -25.05 2.83
C ASP A 47 4.88 -24.52 3.93
N ASN A 48 4.49 -25.37 4.89
CA ASN A 48 3.68 -24.91 6.02
C ASN A 48 4.45 -23.97 6.96
N ARG A 49 5.77 -24.16 7.14
CA ARG A 49 6.60 -23.22 7.92
C ARG A 49 6.85 -21.94 7.15
N VAL A 50 7.14 -22.03 5.86
CA VAL A 50 7.34 -20.87 4.97
C VAL A 50 6.08 -20.00 4.97
N LYS A 51 4.90 -20.59 4.75
CA LYS A 51 3.61 -19.89 4.83
C LYS A 51 3.35 -19.25 6.19
N TYR A 52 3.74 -19.92 7.28
CA TYR A 52 3.62 -19.36 8.62
C TYR A 52 4.49 -18.11 8.79
N TYR A 53 5.78 -18.18 8.44
CA TYR A 53 6.70 -17.05 8.55
C TYR A 53 6.33 -15.91 7.60
N GLU A 54 5.87 -16.21 6.39
CA GLU A 54 5.39 -15.21 5.42
C GLU A 54 4.15 -14.47 5.96
N LYS A 55 3.18 -15.20 6.54
CA LYS A 55 2.01 -14.59 7.17
C LYS A 55 2.38 -13.76 8.40
N LEU A 56 3.35 -14.21 9.19
CA LEU A 56 3.84 -13.49 10.36
C LEU A 56 4.55 -12.20 9.94
N TRP A 57 5.43 -12.28 8.95
CA TRP A 57 6.12 -11.14 8.35
C TRP A 57 5.12 -10.12 7.81
N HIS A 58 4.17 -10.52 6.96
CA HIS A 58 3.13 -9.63 6.43
C HIS A 58 2.31 -8.92 7.52
N ARG A 59 2.06 -9.59 8.65
CA ARG A 59 1.37 -8.97 9.80
C ARG A 59 2.23 -7.92 10.48
N PHE A 60 3.49 -8.23 10.78
CA PHE A 60 4.41 -7.28 11.41
C PHE A 60 4.67 -6.08 10.51
N ASP A 61 4.89 -6.33 9.23
CA ASP A 61 5.05 -5.32 8.19
C ASP A 61 3.81 -4.41 8.07
N SER A 62 2.61 -5.00 8.02
CA SER A 62 1.35 -4.22 8.01
C SER A 62 1.16 -3.40 9.28
N PHE A 63 1.56 -3.94 10.43
CA PHE A 63 1.50 -3.24 11.71
C PHE A 63 2.47 -2.06 11.74
N GLU A 64 3.73 -2.28 11.37
CA GLU A 64 4.75 -1.24 11.26
C GLU A 64 4.28 -0.11 10.34
N LYS A 65 3.83 -0.45 9.12
CA LYS A 65 3.33 0.52 8.14
C LYS A 65 2.12 1.29 8.65
N SER A 66 1.26 0.68 9.45
CA SER A 66 0.10 1.36 10.06
C SER A 66 0.54 2.28 11.20
N LEU A 67 1.47 1.82 12.04
CA LEU A 67 2.01 2.57 13.16
C LEU A 67 2.77 3.82 12.68
N VAL A 68 3.57 3.71 11.62
CA VAL A 68 4.31 4.85 11.03
C VAL A 68 3.36 5.97 10.61
N LYS A 69 2.20 5.64 10.02
CA LYS A 69 1.19 6.65 9.63
C LYS A 69 0.56 7.33 10.85
N ILE A 70 0.25 6.55 11.89
CA ILE A 70 -0.30 7.07 13.14
C ILE A 70 0.70 8.00 13.82
N VAL A 71 1.95 7.57 13.97
CA VAL A 71 3.03 8.39 14.56
C VAL A 71 3.24 9.66 13.74
N PHE A 72 3.27 9.56 12.41
CA PHE A 72 3.36 10.73 11.51
C PHE A 72 2.22 11.72 11.74
N SER A 73 0.97 11.25 11.84
CA SER A 73 -0.20 12.07 12.12
C SER A 73 -0.12 12.74 13.50
N ILE A 74 0.32 12.02 14.54
CA ILE A 74 0.54 12.61 15.87
C ILE A 74 1.59 13.72 15.80
N LEU A 75 2.70 13.51 15.09
CA LEU A 75 3.74 14.54 14.92
C LEU A 75 3.21 15.78 14.19
N VAL A 76 2.39 15.59 13.14
CA VAL A 76 1.72 16.72 12.46
C VAL A 76 0.87 17.50 13.44
N TYR A 77 0.04 16.81 14.23
CA TYR A 77 -0.81 17.46 15.24
C TYR A 77 0.01 18.27 16.23
N LEU A 78 1.12 17.72 16.74
CA LEU A 78 2.00 18.43 17.67
C LEU A 78 2.66 19.69 17.07
N ILE A 79 2.87 19.72 15.75
CA ILE A 79 3.48 20.86 15.05
C ILE A 79 2.42 21.92 14.68
N THR A 80 1.24 21.50 14.25
CA THR A 80 0.22 22.40 13.69
C THR A 80 -0.89 22.77 14.66
N ASP A 81 -1.03 22.05 15.78
CA ASP A 81 -2.15 22.15 16.73
C ASP A 81 -3.54 22.00 16.06
N ASN A 82 -3.58 21.29 14.92
CA ASN A 82 -4.78 21.13 14.10
C ASN A 82 -5.11 19.65 13.92
N ILE A 83 -6.09 19.17 14.68
CA ILE A 83 -6.53 17.77 14.66
C ILE A 83 -7.15 17.36 13.32
N LEU A 84 -7.89 18.28 12.68
CA LEU A 84 -8.52 18.04 11.39
C LEU A 84 -7.46 17.84 10.31
N PHE A 85 -6.47 18.74 10.26
CA PHE A 85 -5.37 18.66 9.30
C PHE A 85 -4.53 17.38 9.50
N SER A 86 -4.24 17.03 10.75
CA SER A 86 -3.54 15.77 11.08
C SER A 86 -4.32 14.53 10.62
N PHE A 87 -5.63 14.49 10.85
CA PHE A 87 -6.49 13.40 10.39
C PHE A 87 -6.55 13.33 8.86
N GLN A 88 -6.65 14.47 8.18
CA GLN A 88 -6.60 14.53 6.72
C GLN A 88 -5.27 13.97 6.18
N LEU A 89 -4.13 14.28 6.81
CA LEU A 89 -2.84 13.72 6.41
C LEU A 89 -2.72 12.21 6.68
N LEU A 90 -3.37 11.69 7.72
CA LEU A 90 -3.49 10.25 7.96
C LEU A 90 -4.26 9.57 6.82
N CYS A 91 -5.41 10.13 6.44
CA CYS A 91 -6.21 9.62 5.33
C CYS A 91 -5.45 9.71 4.00
N LEU A 92 -4.71 10.80 3.78
CA LEU A 92 -3.87 10.99 2.61
C LEU A 92 -2.80 9.89 2.51
N ALA A 93 -2.11 9.59 3.62
CA ALA A 93 -1.11 8.52 3.66
C ALA A 93 -1.69 7.14 3.31
N LEU A 94 -2.93 6.84 3.74
CA LEU A 94 -3.62 5.59 3.43
C LEU A 94 -3.99 5.51 1.94
N THR A 95 -4.47 6.60 1.34
CA THR A 95 -4.88 6.61 -0.07
C THR A 95 -3.70 6.61 -1.03
N ILE A 96 -2.63 7.34 -0.72
CA ILE A 96 -1.38 7.29 -1.50
C ILE A 96 -0.81 5.87 -1.46
N ARG A 97 -0.83 5.17 -0.32
CA ARG A 97 -0.42 3.76 -0.24
C ARG A 97 -1.16 2.91 -1.29
N ILE A 98 -2.50 2.91 -1.23
CA ILE A 98 -3.35 2.01 -2.03
C ILE A 98 -3.09 2.18 -3.54
N ILE A 99 -2.78 3.39 -3.98
CA ILE A 99 -2.49 3.66 -5.39
C ILE A 99 -1.03 3.37 -5.70
N MET A 100 -0.11 4.01 -4.97
CA MET A 100 1.30 4.06 -5.35
C MET A 100 2.00 2.74 -5.11
N HIS A 101 1.80 2.13 -3.93
CA HIS A 101 2.39 0.83 -3.61
C HIS A 101 1.94 -0.23 -4.62
N ASP A 102 0.62 -0.36 -4.81
CA ASP A 102 0.06 -1.38 -5.69
C ASP A 102 0.47 -1.16 -7.16
N LEU A 103 0.58 0.10 -7.60
CA LEU A 103 1.08 0.42 -8.94
C LEU A 103 2.54 0.01 -9.12
N VAL A 104 3.39 0.32 -8.15
CA VAL A 104 4.81 0.00 -8.20
C VAL A 104 5.03 -1.51 -8.17
N VAL A 105 4.31 -2.25 -7.31
CA VAL A 105 4.34 -3.71 -7.29
C VAL A 105 3.87 -4.29 -8.62
N ALA A 106 2.78 -3.78 -9.17
CA ALA A 106 2.23 -4.24 -10.45
C ALA A 106 3.21 -4.04 -11.62
N ILE A 107 3.85 -2.87 -11.69
CA ILE A 107 4.88 -2.55 -12.69
C ILE A 107 6.12 -3.43 -12.46
N GLY A 108 6.58 -3.54 -11.22
CA GLY A 108 7.76 -4.31 -10.85
C GLY A 108 7.64 -5.80 -11.19
N LEU A 109 6.44 -6.36 -11.07
CA LEU A 109 6.13 -7.74 -11.44
C LEU A 109 5.81 -7.93 -12.95
N GLY A 110 5.82 -6.86 -13.75
CA GLY A 110 5.51 -6.91 -15.18
C GLY A 110 4.03 -7.21 -15.49
N LYS A 111 3.14 -7.08 -14.50
CA LYS A 111 1.70 -7.39 -14.64
C LYS A 111 0.87 -6.19 -15.13
N GLY A 112 1.52 -5.03 -15.32
CA GLY A 112 0.91 -3.81 -15.83
C GLY A 112 -0.19 -3.24 -14.91
N ILE A 113 -0.90 -2.22 -15.39
CA ILE A 113 -1.95 -1.50 -14.62
C ILE A 113 -3.24 -2.31 -14.37
N ASN A 114 -3.29 -3.58 -14.77
CA ASN A 114 -4.45 -4.44 -14.55
C ASN A 114 -4.23 -5.46 -13.42
N HIS A 115 -3.07 -5.41 -12.74
CA HIS A 115 -2.78 -6.32 -11.65
C HIS A 115 -3.56 -5.98 -10.38
N ILE A 116 -4.54 -6.79 -10.04
CA ILE A 116 -5.13 -6.78 -8.70
C ILE A 116 -4.26 -7.68 -7.83
N GLY A 117 -3.78 -7.16 -6.69
CA GLY A 117 -2.87 -7.84 -5.77
C GLY A 117 -3.38 -9.22 -5.30
N PRO A 118 -2.52 -10.01 -4.64
CA PRO A 118 -2.86 -11.34 -4.20
C PRO A 118 -4.11 -11.31 -3.32
N SER A 119 -5.07 -12.19 -3.62
CA SER A 119 -6.32 -12.35 -2.91
C SER A 119 -6.07 -12.66 -1.43
N GLN A 120 -6.05 -11.62 -0.61
CA GLN A 120 -6.33 -11.77 0.81
C GLN A 120 -7.80 -11.39 0.97
N ASP A 121 -8.60 -12.22 1.64
CA ASP A 121 -10.07 -12.17 1.75
C ASP A 121 -10.62 -10.86 2.34
N ILE A 122 -10.43 -9.76 1.63
CA ILE A 122 -10.88 -8.43 1.96
C ILE A 122 -11.93 -8.11 0.92
N TRP A 123 -13.13 -7.75 1.38
CA TRP A 123 -14.25 -7.32 0.52
C TRP A 123 -13.84 -6.33 -0.57
N TRP A 124 -12.83 -5.50 -0.28
CA TRP A 124 -12.22 -4.56 -1.22
C TRP A 124 -11.61 -5.20 -2.46
N ASP A 125 -10.84 -6.29 -2.33
CA ASP A 125 -10.22 -6.94 -3.49
C ASP A 125 -11.26 -7.65 -4.36
N SER A 126 -12.27 -8.23 -3.74
CA SER A 126 -13.41 -8.82 -4.44
C SER A 126 -14.23 -7.76 -5.17
N PHE A 127 -14.42 -6.58 -4.56
CA PHE A 127 -15.03 -5.43 -5.20
C PHE A 127 -14.21 -4.94 -6.40
N LEU A 128 -12.89 -4.74 -6.23
CA LEU A 128 -12.01 -4.31 -7.32
C LEU A 128 -11.99 -5.30 -8.49
N ARG A 129 -11.98 -6.62 -8.20
CA ARG A 129 -12.10 -7.66 -9.24
C ARG A 129 -13.43 -7.57 -9.99
N LYS A 130 -14.54 -7.41 -9.27
CA LYS A 130 -15.86 -7.24 -9.88
C LYS A 130 -15.92 -6.00 -10.77
N MET A 131 -15.38 -4.88 -10.30
CA MET A 131 -15.35 -3.65 -11.09
C MET A 131 -14.45 -3.76 -12.32
N ASN A 132 -13.29 -4.41 -12.19
CA ASN A 132 -12.40 -4.69 -13.31
C ASN A 132 -13.07 -5.60 -14.36
N SER A 133 -13.85 -6.61 -13.92
CA SER A 133 -14.65 -7.43 -14.83
C SER A 133 -15.77 -6.66 -15.54
N ALA A 134 -16.22 -5.53 -14.98
CA ALA A 134 -17.15 -4.60 -15.60
C ALA A 134 -16.45 -3.57 -16.52
N GLY A 135 -15.13 -3.69 -16.74
CA GLY A 135 -14.36 -2.78 -17.58
C GLY A 135 -13.87 -1.51 -16.87
N ILE A 136 -14.05 -1.41 -15.55
CA ILE A 136 -13.62 -0.25 -14.76
C ILE A 136 -12.24 -0.50 -14.18
N ASN A 137 -11.27 0.33 -14.57
CA ASN A 137 -9.90 0.22 -14.07
C ASN A 137 -9.85 0.46 -12.55
N GLN A 138 -9.24 -0.47 -11.80
CA GLN A 138 -9.08 -0.37 -10.35
C GLN A 138 -8.41 0.92 -9.87
N TYR A 139 -7.47 1.48 -10.64
CA TYR A 139 -6.75 2.69 -10.25
C TYR A 139 -7.64 3.92 -10.32
N PHE A 140 -8.66 3.92 -11.18
CA PHE A 140 -9.68 4.96 -11.18
C PHE A 140 -10.47 4.95 -9.87
N ILE A 141 -10.91 3.76 -9.43
CA ILE A 141 -11.64 3.58 -8.17
C ILE A 141 -10.76 3.99 -6.97
N LYS A 142 -9.49 3.59 -6.98
CA LYS A 142 -8.53 3.94 -5.93
C LYS A 142 -8.20 5.44 -5.93
N ALA A 143 -8.24 6.11 -7.08
CA ALA A 143 -7.99 7.54 -7.21
C ALA A 143 -9.10 8.42 -6.63
N VAL A 144 -10.37 7.96 -6.65
CA VAL A 144 -11.51 8.71 -6.09
C VAL A 144 -11.26 9.16 -4.65
N PRO A 145 -10.96 8.28 -3.67
CA PRO A 145 -10.72 8.71 -2.29
C PRO A 145 -9.48 9.60 -2.16
N LEU A 146 -8.43 9.40 -2.97
CA LEU A 146 -7.26 10.30 -2.98
C LEU A 146 -7.67 11.72 -3.40
N ILE A 147 -8.37 11.85 -4.53
CA ILE A 147 -8.82 13.15 -5.06
C ILE A 147 -9.74 13.84 -4.05
N THR A 148 -10.67 13.10 -3.44
CA THR A 148 -11.56 13.64 -2.40
C THR A 148 -10.78 14.21 -1.22
N ILE A 149 -9.75 13.49 -0.73
CA ILE A 149 -8.93 13.99 0.38
C ILE A 149 -8.09 15.18 -0.04
N LEU A 150 -7.50 15.17 -1.24
CA LEU A 150 -6.74 16.31 -1.76
C LEU A 150 -7.60 17.57 -1.83
N LEU A 151 -8.81 17.47 -2.39
CA LEU A 151 -9.77 18.56 -2.46
C LEU A 151 -10.22 19.00 -1.06
N TRP A 152 -10.43 18.06 -0.15
CA TRP A 152 -10.80 18.36 1.23
C TRP A 152 -9.72 19.15 1.95
N VAL A 153 -8.45 18.74 1.83
CA VAL A 153 -7.32 19.48 2.42
C VAL A 153 -7.21 20.86 1.82
N ILE A 154 -7.26 20.99 0.49
CA ILE A 154 -7.18 22.30 -0.19
C ILE A 154 -8.32 23.23 0.24
N TYR A 155 -9.52 22.69 0.47
CA TYR A 155 -10.68 23.47 0.91
C TYR A 155 -10.55 23.98 2.36
N THR A 156 -9.82 23.26 3.23
CA THR A 156 -9.68 23.58 4.65
C THR A 156 -8.37 24.28 5.02
N LEU A 157 -7.40 24.35 4.08
CA LEU A 157 -6.15 25.09 4.19
C LEU A 157 -6.37 26.60 4.03
#